data_AF-A0A378BDW5-F1
#
_entry.id   AF-A0A378BDW5-F1
#
_cell.length_a   1.000
_cell.length_b   1.000
_cell.length_c   1.000
_cell.angle_alpha   90.00
_cell.angle_beta   90.00
_cell.angle_gamma   90.00
#
_symmetry.space_group_name_H-M   'P 1'
#
loop_
_entity.id
_entity.type
_entity.pdbx_description
1 polymer ?
#
loop_
_entity_poly.entity_id
_entity_poly.type
_entity_poly.pdbx_seq_one_letter_code
_entity_poly.pdbx_strand_id
1 'polypeptide(L)'
;MCADPALRYPAHDGGGAVFCSQLRVKPVVAATGGSQSPESVDFVLSGQSVRYTIIAWLSPIIAFVAITKSFLGHYIGAYESLRDLILEAAAARGKKPGIRLVDAVILVFMVLTCWFAAYKNPSILGIIECISGPTGAAILLLLPMYAIHKLPVLAPWRGKASNVFVTLIGLITVSAIFYGMFQ
;
A
#
# COMPACT_ATOMS: atom_id res chain seq x y z
N MET A 1 18.16 40.79 1.05
CA MET A 1 18.74 40.49 -0.28
C MET A 1 18.55 39.00 -0.54
N CYS A 2 17.44 38.61 -1.17
CA CYS A 2 17.30 38.28 -2.61
C CYS A 2 17.93 36.90 -2.89
N ALA A 3 17.15 35.82 -2.84
CA ALA A 3 16.28 35.27 -3.91
C ALA A 3 17.02 34.18 -4.71
N ASP A 4 16.56 32.92 -4.62
CA ASP A 4 15.89 32.33 -5.77
C ASP A 4 14.80 31.30 -5.34
N PRO A 5 13.54 31.49 -5.78
CA PRO A 5 12.40 30.61 -5.56
C PRO A 5 12.08 29.81 -6.84
N ALA A 6 12.72 28.66 -7.07
CA ALA A 6 12.43 27.84 -8.26
C ALA A 6 12.70 26.34 -8.07
N LEU A 7 11.89 25.67 -7.24
CA LEU A 7 11.57 24.25 -7.46
C LEU A 7 10.20 23.94 -6.85
N ARG A 8 9.18 24.49 -7.54
CA ARG A 8 7.82 23.94 -7.54
C ARG A 8 7.91 22.47 -7.96
N TYR A 9 7.94 21.56 -7.01
CA TYR A 9 7.25 20.29 -7.24
C TYR A 9 5.76 20.57 -7.09
N PRO A 10 4.92 20.31 -8.11
CA PRO A 10 3.50 20.43 -7.94
C PRO A 10 3.08 19.45 -6.84
N ALA A 11 2.48 20.02 -5.80
CA ALA A 11 1.69 19.29 -4.84
C ALA A 11 0.58 18.55 -5.60
N HIS A 12 0.81 17.27 -5.91
CA HIS A 12 -0.28 16.31 -5.99
C HIS A 12 -0.56 15.89 -4.54
N ASP A 13 -1.28 16.78 -3.86
CA ASP A 13 -1.80 16.63 -2.52
C ASP A 13 -2.77 15.44 -2.47
N GLY A 14 -2.48 14.47 -1.60
CA GLY A 14 -3.44 13.41 -1.29
C GLY A 14 -2.85 12.17 -0.60
N GLY A 15 -1.63 11.76 -0.98
CA GLY A 15 -1.05 10.49 -0.50
C GLY A 15 -0.09 10.61 0.70
N GLY A 16 0.76 11.64 0.73
CA GLY A 16 1.88 11.73 1.68
C GLY A 16 1.45 12.02 3.13
N ALA A 17 0.42 12.85 3.31
CA ALA A 17 -0.11 13.17 4.65
C ALA A 17 -0.81 11.96 5.29
N VAL A 18 -1.41 11.07 4.48
CA VAL A 18 -2.03 9.84 4.96
C VAL A 18 -0.96 8.90 5.52
N PHE A 19 0.17 8.76 4.82
CA PHE A 19 1.25 7.85 5.25
C PHE A 19 1.94 8.32 6.54
N CYS A 20 2.18 9.63 6.69
CA CYS A 20 2.72 10.20 7.94
C CYS A 20 1.74 10.05 9.12
N SER A 21 0.42 10.09 8.85
CA SER A 21 -0.60 9.81 9.88
C SER A 21 -0.69 8.32 10.25
N GLN A 22 -0.47 7.39 9.30
CA GLN A 22 -0.51 5.95 9.56
C GLN A 22 0.64 5.47 10.45
N LEU A 23 1.80 6.13 10.41
CA LEU A 23 2.89 5.86 11.35
C LEU A 23 2.60 6.35 12.79
N ARG A 24 1.61 7.25 12.97
CA ARG A 24 1.25 7.83 14.28
C ARG A 24 0.02 7.17 14.94
N VAL A 25 -0.75 6.35 14.21
CA VAL A 25 -1.95 5.64 14.74
C VAL A 25 -1.62 4.21 15.21
N LYS A 26 -0.48 4.02 15.89
CA LYS A 26 -0.28 2.90 16.82
C LYS A 26 -0.06 3.45 18.23
N PRO A 27 -1.13 3.93 18.88
CA PRO A 27 -1.31 3.50 20.26
C PRO A 27 -2.75 3.12 20.64
N VAL A 28 -3.73 3.10 19.71
CA VAL A 28 -5.11 2.72 20.07
C VAL A 28 -5.39 1.22 19.90
N VAL A 29 -4.76 0.56 18.92
CA VAL A 29 -4.90 -0.90 18.72
C VAL A 29 -3.81 -1.70 19.44
N ALA A 30 -2.64 -1.12 19.71
CA ALA A 30 -1.58 -1.80 20.46
C ALA A 30 -1.92 -1.94 21.97
N ALA A 31 -2.85 -1.14 22.50
CA ALA A 31 -3.34 -1.29 23.86
C ALA A 31 -4.38 -2.43 24.00
N THR A 32 -4.86 -3.04 22.91
CA THR A 32 -5.91 -4.07 22.95
C THR A 32 -5.78 -5.07 21.79
N GLY A 33 -4.55 -5.52 21.52
CA GLY A 33 -4.23 -6.32 20.33
C GLY A 33 -3.28 -7.50 20.55
N GLY A 34 -3.25 -8.05 21.78
CA GLY A 34 -2.68 -9.36 22.04
C GLY A 34 -3.81 -10.38 22.20
N SER A 35 -4.20 -11.04 21.12
CA SER A 35 -5.14 -12.16 21.18
C SER A 35 -4.40 -13.39 21.73
N GLN A 36 -4.48 -13.66 23.03
CA GLN A 36 -4.38 -15.01 23.59
C GLN A 36 -4.83 -15.06 25.07
N SER A 37 -5.76 -15.97 25.32
CA SER A 37 -6.41 -16.39 26.58
C SER A 37 -7.66 -15.62 27.05
N PRO A 38 -8.85 -16.25 27.05
CA PRO A 38 -10.07 -15.70 27.68
C PRO A 38 -9.98 -15.58 29.21
N GLU A 39 -8.95 -16.13 29.86
CA GLU A 39 -8.80 -16.09 31.33
C GLU A 39 -8.23 -14.76 31.87
N SER A 40 -7.49 -14.00 31.05
CA SER A 40 -6.83 -12.75 31.48
C SER A 40 -7.74 -11.53 31.36
N VAL A 41 -8.80 -11.60 30.55
CA VAL A 41 -9.83 -10.55 30.50
C VAL A 41 -10.66 -10.59 31.79
N ASP A 42 -11.21 -11.75 32.17
CA ASP A 42 -12.08 -11.92 33.35
C ASP A 42 -11.44 -11.49 34.68
N PHE A 43 -10.13 -11.69 34.85
CA PHE A 43 -9.40 -11.26 36.05
C PHE A 43 -9.39 -9.72 36.23
N VAL A 44 -9.37 -8.97 35.13
CA VAL A 44 -9.46 -7.49 35.15
C VAL A 44 -10.92 -7.01 35.24
N LEU A 45 -11.88 -7.83 34.80
CA LEU A 45 -13.32 -7.51 34.83
C LEU A 45 -13.93 -7.51 36.23
N SER A 46 -13.30 -8.16 37.22
CA SER A 46 -13.73 -8.14 38.62
C SER A 46 -13.77 -6.73 39.25
N GLY A 47 -13.06 -5.75 38.68
CA GLY A 47 -12.93 -4.40 39.25
C GLY A 47 -13.53 -3.25 38.45
N GLN A 48 -13.92 -3.43 37.18
CA GLN A 48 -14.33 -2.33 36.28
C GLN A 48 -15.48 -2.68 35.31
N SER A 49 -16.45 -3.50 35.74
CA SER A 49 -17.85 -3.55 35.29
C SER A 49 -18.25 -3.03 33.90
N VAL A 50 -18.33 -1.71 33.89
CA VAL A 50 -19.14 -0.95 32.94
C VAL A 50 -18.25 -0.40 31.82
N ARG A 51 -16.95 -0.19 32.08
CA ARG A 51 -16.02 0.44 31.14
C ARG A 51 -15.64 -0.49 30.00
N TYR A 52 -15.37 -1.75 30.29
CA TYR A 52 -15.03 -2.75 29.28
C TYR A 52 -16.20 -3.08 28.36
N THR A 53 -17.43 -3.10 28.89
CA THR A 53 -18.63 -3.35 28.09
C THR A 53 -18.82 -2.24 27.05
N ILE A 54 -18.64 -0.98 27.44
CA ILE A 54 -18.72 0.16 26.52
C ILE A 54 -17.63 0.06 25.42
N ILE A 55 -16.38 -0.27 25.79
CA ILE A 55 -15.29 -0.40 24.81
C ILE A 55 -15.53 -1.59 23.85
N ALA A 56 -16.07 -2.70 24.34
CA ALA A 56 -16.40 -3.86 23.52
C ALA A 56 -17.46 -3.56 22.46
N TRP A 57 -18.48 -2.75 22.78
CA TRP A 57 -19.50 -2.31 21.82
C TRP A 57 -19.02 -1.21 20.88
N LEU A 58 -18.11 -0.33 21.32
CA LEU A 58 -17.54 0.73 20.48
C LEU A 58 -16.44 0.23 19.54
N SER A 59 -15.73 -0.85 19.92
CA SER A 59 -14.59 -1.40 19.17
C SER A 59 -14.92 -1.74 17.69
N PRO A 60 -16.03 -2.45 17.37
CA PRO A 60 -16.40 -2.74 15.98
C PRO A 60 -16.67 -1.49 15.13
N ILE A 61 -17.27 -0.46 15.73
CA ILE A 61 -17.60 0.79 15.02
C ILE A 61 -16.30 1.53 14.66
N ILE A 62 -15.37 1.63 15.62
CA ILE A 62 -14.07 2.27 15.40
C ILE A 62 -13.26 1.48 14.38
N ALA A 63 -13.27 0.15 14.45
CA ALA A 63 -12.62 -0.73 13.48
C ALA A 63 -13.19 -0.52 12.06
N PHE A 64 -14.52 -0.45 11.93
CA PHE A 64 -15.18 -0.21 10.64
C PHE A 64 -14.79 1.14 10.03
N VAL A 65 -14.80 2.21 10.83
CA VAL A 65 -14.37 3.55 10.37
C VAL A 65 -12.90 3.56 9.97
N ALA A 66 -12.03 2.90 10.75
CA ALA A 66 -10.60 2.79 10.45
C ALA A 66 -10.33 2.04 9.14
N ILE A 67 -11.00 0.90 8.92
CA ILE A 67 -10.90 0.10 7.69
C ILE A 67 -11.38 0.93 6.50
N THR A 68 -12.55 1.57 6.61
CA THR A 68 -13.12 2.40 5.53
C THR A 68 -12.17 3.54 5.14
N LYS A 69 -11.58 4.22 6.13
CA LYS A 69 -10.58 5.28 5.88
C LYS A 69 -9.34 4.75 5.16
N SER A 70 -8.82 3.60 5.58
CA SER A 70 -7.64 2.99 4.93
C SER A 70 -7.94 2.50 3.52
N PHE A 71 -9.15 2.00 3.29
CA PHE A 71 -9.60 1.50 1.99
C PHE A 71 -9.75 2.63 0.97
N LEU A 72 -10.29 3.80 1.38
CA LEU A 72 -10.47 4.93 0.47
C LEU A 72 -9.16 5.41 -0.16
N GLY A 73 -8.06 5.46 0.60
CA GLY A 73 -6.76 5.87 0.05
C GLY A 73 -6.24 4.92 -1.05
N HIS A 74 -6.41 3.61 -0.86
CA HIS A 74 -6.03 2.60 -1.85
C HIS A 74 -7.00 2.60 -3.04
N TYR A 75 -8.30 2.79 -2.80
CA TYR A 75 -9.31 2.86 -3.83
C TYR A 75 -9.10 4.06 -4.75
N ILE A 76 -8.92 5.27 -4.19
CA ILE A 76 -8.67 6.49 -4.98
C ILE A 76 -7.33 6.39 -5.71
N GLY A 77 -6.26 5.92 -5.04
CA GLY A 77 -4.96 5.76 -5.68
C GLY A 77 -4.98 4.75 -6.83
N ALA A 78 -5.67 3.62 -6.67
CA ALA A 78 -5.82 2.63 -7.74
C ALA A 78 -6.74 3.14 -8.86
N TYR A 79 -7.81 3.86 -8.53
CA TYR A 79 -8.73 4.43 -9.52
C TYR A 79 -8.05 5.46 -10.41
N GLU A 80 -7.30 6.39 -9.81
CA GLU A 80 -6.60 7.44 -10.54
C GLU A 80 -5.47 6.86 -11.40
N SER A 81 -4.69 5.91 -10.87
CA SER A 81 -3.62 5.24 -11.63
C SER A 81 -4.15 4.41 -12.81
N LEU A 82 -5.26 3.69 -12.65
CA LEU A 82 -5.87 2.96 -13.77
C LEU A 82 -6.45 3.91 -14.83
N ARG A 83 -7.07 5.00 -14.40
CA ARG A 83 -7.65 6.00 -15.30
C ARG A 83 -6.57 6.65 -16.15
N ASP A 84 -5.46 7.06 -15.54
CA ASP A 84 -4.33 7.66 -16.23
C ASP A 84 -3.69 6.68 -17.23
N LEU A 85 -3.46 5.43 -16.80
CA LEU A 85 -2.94 4.36 -17.67
C LEU A 85 -3.81 4.13 -18.90
N ILE A 86 -5.15 4.09 -18.74
CA ILE A 86 -6.09 3.86 -19.83
C ILE A 86 -6.13 5.07 -20.77
N LEU A 87 -6.11 6.29 -20.24
CA LEU A 87 -6.11 7.52 -21.04
C LEU A 87 -4.82 7.63 -21.86
N GLU A 88 -3.66 7.36 -21.26
CA GLU A 88 -2.37 7.37 -21.96
C GLU A 88 -2.30 6.26 -23.01
N ALA A 89 -2.75 5.04 -22.68
CA ALA A 89 -2.81 3.93 -23.64
C ALA A 89 -3.76 4.22 -24.82
N ALA A 90 -4.86 4.94 -24.58
CA ALA A 90 -5.80 5.33 -25.64
C ALA A 90 -5.27 6.49 -26.49
N ALA A 91 -4.59 7.47 -25.87
CA ALA A 91 -3.90 8.56 -26.56
C ALA A 91 -2.81 8.03 -27.49
N ALA A 92 -2.01 7.05 -27.05
CA ALA A 92 -1.02 6.36 -27.87
C ALA A 92 -1.64 5.63 -29.09
N ARG A 93 -2.93 5.27 -29.02
CA ARG A 93 -3.70 4.67 -30.14
C ARG A 93 -4.51 5.69 -30.94
N GLY A 94 -4.36 6.99 -30.67
CA GLY A 94 -5.07 8.08 -31.36
C GLY A 94 -6.57 8.14 -31.08
N LYS A 95 -7.06 7.45 -30.05
CA LYS A 95 -8.49 7.42 -29.69
C LYS A 95 -8.75 8.31 -28.48
N LYS A 96 -9.86 9.06 -28.49
CA LYS A 96 -10.34 9.84 -27.34
C LYS A 96 -11.46 9.06 -26.64
N PRO A 97 -11.15 8.22 -25.65
CA PRO A 97 -12.18 7.47 -24.95
C PRO A 97 -13.08 8.43 -24.15
N GLY A 98 -14.37 8.13 -24.09
CA GLY A 98 -15.31 8.89 -23.27
C GLY A 98 -14.99 8.70 -21.79
N ILE A 99 -14.75 9.80 -21.07
CA ILE A 99 -14.29 9.74 -19.67
C ILE A 99 -15.24 8.95 -18.76
N ARG A 100 -16.55 9.12 -18.97
CA ARG A 100 -17.60 8.41 -18.21
C ARG A 100 -17.60 6.90 -18.44
N LEU A 101 -17.24 6.46 -19.65
CA LEU A 101 -17.15 5.03 -19.96
C LEU A 101 -15.91 4.42 -19.31
N VAL A 102 -14.78 5.13 -19.35
CA VAL A 102 -13.53 4.70 -18.69
C VAL A 102 -13.74 4.57 -17.19
N ASP A 103 -14.32 5.60 -16.58
CA ASP A 103 -14.65 5.64 -15.15
C ASP A 103 -15.58 4.48 -14.75
N ALA A 104 -16.63 4.22 -15.53
CA ALA A 104 -17.55 3.09 -15.30
C ALA A 104 -16.86 1.73 -15.45
N VAL A 105 -16.01 1.57 -16.48
CA VAL A 105 -15.26 0.32 -16.71
C VAL A 105 -14.31 0.03 -15.56
N ILE A 106 -13.59 1.04 -15.05
CA ILE A 106 -12.68 0.88 -13.90
C ILE A 106 -13.45 0.46 -12.66
N LEU A 107 -14.57 1.10 -12.37
CA LEU A 107 -15.40 0.78 -11.20
C LEU A 107 -15.98 -0.64 -11.29
N VAL A 108 -16.51 -1.03 -12.46
CA VAL A 108 -17.00 -2.39 -12.71
C VAL A 108 -15.86 -3.41 -12.57
N PHE A 109 -14.69 -3.12 -13.13
CA PHE A 109 -13.51 -3.99 -13.03
C PHE A 109 -13.08 -4.20 -11.57
N MET A 110 -13.04 -3.14 -10.74
CA MET A 110 -12.72 -3.24 -9.32
C MET A 110 -13.73 -4.08 -8.54
N VAL A 111 -15.03 -3.86 -8.76
CA VAL A 111 -16.10 -4.61 -8.08
C VAL A 111 -16.07 -6.08 -8.49
N LEU A 112 -15.94 -6.38 -9.78
CA LEU A 112 -15.85 -7.75 -10.28
C LEU A 112 -14.63 -8.48 -9.74
N THR A 113 -13.47 -7.82 -9.68
CA THR A 113 -12.25 -8.41 -9.11
C THR A 113 -12.40 -8.70 -7.62
N CYS A 114 -13.01 -7.78 -6.87
CA CYS A 114 -13.28 -7.97 -5.44
C CYS A 114 -14.27 -9.11 -5.20
N TRP A 115 -15.34 -9.19 -5.98
CA TRP A 115 -16.29 -10.30 -5.93
C TRP A 115 -15.60 -11.64 -6.25
N PHE A 116 -14.79 -11.68 -7.31
CA PHE A 116 -14.06 -12.90 -7.67
C PHE A 116 -13.09 -13.34 -6.56
N ALA A 117 -12.38 -12.40 -5.93
CA ALA A 117 -11.52 -12.67 -4.79
C ALA A 117 -12.32 -13.23 -3.60
N ALA A 118 -13.48 -12.66 -3.29
CA ALA A 118 -14.37 -13.15 -2.23
C ALA A 118 -14.91 -14.56 -2.53
N TYR A 119 -15.20 -14.87 -3.80
CA TYR A 119 -15.64 -16.21 -4.20
C TYR A 119 -14.53 -17.26 -4.03
N LYS A 120 -13.29 -16.91 -4.37
CA LYS A 120 -12.14 -17.83 -4.27
C LYS A 120 -11.68 -18.08 -2.83
N ASN A 121 -12.08 -17.25 -1.86
CA ASN A 121 -11.64 -17.30 -0.45
C ASN A 121 -10.13 -17.61 -0.26
N PRO A 122 -9.21 -16.92 -0.97
CA PRO A 122 -7.79 -17.10 -0.73
C PRO A 122 -7.42 -16.65 0.69
N SER A 123 -6.40 -17.29 1.28
CA SER A 123 -5.90 -16.87 2.60
C SER A 123 -5.34 -15.45 2.52
N ILE A 124 -5.72 -14.60 3.48
CA ILE A 124 -5.27 -13.20 3.52
C ILE A 124 -3.74 -13.12 3.56
N LEU A 125 -3.11 -14.01 4.34
CA LEU A 125 -1.66 -14.08 4.45
C LEU A 125 -1.00 -14.43 3.10
N GLY A 126 -1.60 -15.36 2.36
CA GLY A 126 -1.12 -15.75 1.04
C GLY A 126 -1.22 -14.62 0.01
N ILE A 127 -2.31 -13.84 0.03
CA ILE A 127 -2.46 -12.67 -0.85
C ILE A 127 -1.38 -11.62 -0.56
N ILE A 128 -1.15 -11.33 0.73
CA ILE A 128 -0.14 -10.36 1.14
C ILE A 128 1.24 -10.83 0.70
N GLU A 129 1.58 -12.09 0.93
CA GLU A 129 2.88 -12.64 0.55
C GLU A 129 3.08 -12.64 -0.98
N CYS A 130 2.08 -13.09 -1.74
CA CYS A 130 2.15 -13.18 -3.20
C CYS A 130 2.24 -11.80 -3.88
N ILE A 131 1.57 -10.78 -3.34
CA ILE A 131 1.54 -9.44 -3.94
C ILE A 131 2.67 -8.58 -3.38
N SER A 132 2.79 -8.48 -2.05
CA SER A 132 3.75 -7.58 -1.41
C SER A 132 5.17 -8.15 -1.35
N GLY A 133 5.35 -9.47 -1.37
CA GLY A 133 6.67 -10.09 -1.39
C GLY A 133 7.47 -9.71 -2.65
N PRO A 134 7.03 -10.10 -3.86
CA PRO A 134 7.73 -9.77 -5.10
C PRO A 134 7.77 -8.25 -5.35
N THR A 135 6.64 -7.57 -5.17
CA THR A 135 6.51 -6.13 -5.45
C THR A 135 7.34 -5.30 -4.48
N GLY A 136 7.32 -5.63 -3.18
CA GLY A 136 8.11 -4.97 -2.16
C GLY A 136 9.61 -5.19 -2.37
N ALA A 137 10.05 -6.41 -2.68
CA ALA A 137 11.44 -6.69 -3.01
C ALA A 137 11.90 -5.92 -4.25
N ALA A 138 11.08 -5.88 -5.31
CA ALA A 138 11.41 -5.13 -6.52
C ALA A 138 11.52 -3.63 -6.27
N ILE A 139 10.54 -3.04 -5.58
CA ILE A 139 10.55 -1.59 -5.28
C ILE A 139 11.68 -1.26 -4.31
N LEU A 140 11.92 -2.02 -3.26
CA LEU A 140 12.94 -1.66 -2.27
C LEU A 140 14.37 -1.92 -2.74
N LEU A 141 14.60 -3.01 -3.50
CA LEU A 141 15.95 -3.41 -3.89
C LEU A 141 16.33 -2.92 -5.29
N LEU A 142 15.39 -2.91 -6.25
CA LEU A 142 15.69 -2.45 -7.61
C LEU A 142 15.48 -0.95 -7.80
N LEU A 143 14.47 -0.31 -7.18
CA LEU A 143 14.25 1.14 -7.35
C LEU A 143 15.48 2.00 -7.01
N PRO A 144 16.20 1.81 -5.88
CA PRO A 144 17.35 2.66 -5.57
C PRO A 144 18.49 2.48 -6.58
N MET A 145 18.69 1.26 -7.08
CA MET A 145 19.73 0.99 -8.07
C MET A 145 19.33 1.53 -9.45
N TYR A 146 18.08 1.33 -9.86
CA TYR A 146 17.54 1.87 -11.10
C TYR A 146 17.58 3.41 -11.13
N ALA A 147 17.28 4.06 -10.00
CA ALA A 147 17.37 5.51 -9.86
C ALA A 147 18.79 6.03 -10.12
N ILE A 148 19.83 5.41 -9.53
CA ILE A 148 21.23 5.81 -9.73
C ILE A 148 21.64 5.71 -11.22
N HIS A 149 21.10 4.74 -11.95
CA HIS A 149 21.38 4.56 -13.38
C HIS A 149 20.59 5.52 -14.29
N LYS A 150 19.36 5.88 -13.95
CA LYS A 150 18.52 6.78 -14.77
C LYS A 150 18.77 8.27 -14.49
N LEU A 151 19.09 8.65 -13.26
CA LEU A 151 19.29 10.05 -12.90
C LEU A 151 20.71 10.52 -13.27
N PRO A 152 20.87 11.57 -14.11
CA PRO A 152 22.18 12.09 -14.49
C PRO A 152 22.90 12.79 -13.32
N VAL A 153 22.14 13.29 -12.34
CA VAL A 153 22.65 13.91 -11.10
C VAL A 153 23.41 12.91 -10.21
N LEU A 154 23.13 11.61 -10.31
CA LEU A 154 23.79 10.57 -9.52
C LEU A 154 24.89 9.81 -10.30
N ALA A 155 25.27 10.31 -11.49
CA ALA A 155 26.36 9.78 -12.29
C ALA A 155 27.68 9.52 -11.53
N PRO A 156 28.16 10.38 -10.59
CA PRO A 156 29.41 10.11 -9.86
C PRO A 156 29.32 8.95 -8.86
N TRP A 157 28.13 8.41 -8.59
CA TRP A 157 27.92 7.25 -7.72
C TRP A 157 27.65 5.97 -8.51
N ARG A 158 27.69 6.01 -9.85
CA ARG A 158 27.53 4.83 -10.72
C ARG A 158 28.76 3.91 -10.61
N GLY A 159 28.51 2.60 -10.60
CA GLY A 159 29.58 1.60 -10.70
C GLY A 159 30.38 1.33 -9.43
N LYS A 160 30.00 1.88 -8.26
CA LYS A 160 30.57 1.41 -6.97
C LYS A 160 30.22 -0.08 -6.80
N ALA A 161 31.17 -0.89 -6.34
CA ALA A 161 30.95 -2.32 -6.10
C ALA A 161 29.72 -2.62 -5.23
N SER A 162 29.41 -1.71 -4.30
CA SER A 162 28.19 -1.74 -3.47
C SER A 162 26.90 -1.74 -4.31
N ASN A 163 26.84 -0.97 -5.40
CA ASN A 163 25.65 -0.92 -6.25
C ASN A 163 25.43 -2.24 -6.98
N VAL A 164 26.51 -2.84 -7.46
CA VAL A 164 26.47 -4.15 -8.14
C VAL A 164 26.05 -5.23 -7.14
N PHE A 165 26.60 -5.21 -5.93
CA PHE A 165 26.25 -6.14 -4.86
C PHE A 165 24.76 -6.08 -4.49
N VAL A 166 24.22 -4.88 -4.26
CA VAL A 166 22.80 -4.70 -3.92
C VAL A 166 21.90 -5.12 -5.09
N THR A 167 22.30 -4.85 -6.33
CA THR A 167 21.55 -5.29 -7.52
C THR A 167 21.53 -6.83 -7.62
N LEU A 168 22.66 -7.48 -7.35
CA LEU A 168 22.76 -8.95 -7.34
C LEU A 168 21.90 -9.58 -6.23
N ILE A 169 21.99 -9.07 -5.00
CA ILE A 169 21.13 -9.54 -3.89
C ILE A 169 19.66 -9.26 -4.19
N GLY A 170 19.34 -8.11 -4.78
CA GLY A 170 17.99 -7.77 -5.23
C GLY A 170 17.45 -8.80 -6.21
N LEU A 171 18.25 -9.15 -7.22
CA LEU A 171 17.87 -10.14 -8.23
C LEU A 171 17.72 -11.55 -7.64
N ILE A 172 18.62 -11.96 -6.75
CA ILE A 172 18.53 -13.25 -6.03
C ILE A 172 17.29 -13.29 -5.15
N THR A 173 17.01 -12.22 -4.40
CA THR A 173 15.82 -12.12 -3.52
C THR A 173 14.53 -12.21 -4.32
N VAL A 174 14.41 -11.45 -5.41
CA VAL A 174 13.24 -11.53 -6.29
C VAL A 174 13.08 -12.95 -6.84
N SER A 175 14.17 -13.55 -7.33
CA SER A 175 14.16 -14.92 -7.83
C SER A 175 13.72 -15.92 -6.76
N ALA A 176 14.24 -15.82 -5.53
CA ALA A 176 13.90 -16.70 -4.43
C ALA A 176 12.42 -16.62 -4.03
N ILE A 177 11.84 -15.41 -4.00
CA ILE A 177 10.41 -15.22 -3.71
C ILE A 177 9.55 -15.84 -4.82
N PHE A 178 9.93 -15.64 -6.09
CA PHE A 178 9.21 -16.28 -7.20
C PHE A 178 9.29 -17.82 -7.13
N TYR A 179 10.46 -18.38 -6.83
CA TYR A 179 10.58 -19.83 -6.61
C TYR A 179 9.74 -20.32 -5.43
N GLY A 180 9.69 -19.58 -4.33
CA GLY A 180 8.85 -19.89 -3.17
C GLY A 180 7.35 -19.80 -3.44
N MET A 181 6.91 -19.04 -4.45
CA MET A 181 5.51 -18.99 -4.87
C MET A 181 5.11 -20.13 -5.83
N PHE A 182 6.08 -20.71 -6.55
CA PHE A 182 5.83 -21.80 -7.49
C PHE A 182 5.96 -23.20 -6.85
N GLN A 183 6.34 -23.28 -5.58
CA GLN A 183 6.49 -24.52 -4.80
C GLN A 183 5.39 -24.64 -3.74
#